data_AF-A0A0D2LRB8-F1
#
_entry.id   AF-A0A0D2LRB8-F1
#
_cell.length_a   1.000
_cell.length_b   1.000
_cell.length_c   1.000
_cell.angle_alpha   90.00
_cell.angle_beta   90.00
_cell.angle_gamma   90.00
#
_symmetry.space_group_name_H-M   'P 1'
#
loop_
_entity.id
_entity.type
_entity.pdbx_description
1 polymer ?
#
loop_
_entity_poly.entity_id
_entity_poly.type
_entity_poly.pdbx_seq_one_letter_code
_entity_poly.pdbx_strand_id
1 'polypeptide(L)'
;MCAGGLNNYMMYTGSQGIYTHTVSYEKDDACPVCSAGVLLHAPADATLQQVSVWVIDLILSHPQLGRLVAHPSVSYGATPLYMRGVLEEDTRPNLSKRAAELLAAAGADVSEGGQAVQLTVNDKKLSAPLRVRLRLSGGGAGGGGGEQ
;
A
#
# COMPACT_ATOMS: atom_id res chain seq x y z
N MET A 1 -27.11 -31.33 -9.49
CA MET A 1 -27.07 -30.13 -10.35
C MET A 1 -25.60 -29.75 -10.52
N CYS A 2 -25.01 -30.02 -11.69
CA CYS A 2 -23.55 -29.87 -11.91
C CYS A 2 -23.29 -28.80 -12.96
N ALA A 3 -23.48 -27.54 -12.59
CA ALA A 3 -22.84 -26.43 -13.31
C ALA A 3 -21.89 -25.76 -12.31
N GLY A 4 -20.66 -26.26 -12.24
CA GLY A 4 -19.58 -25.52 -11.57
C GLY A 4 -19.42 -24.18 -12.29
N GLY A 5 -19.40 -23.07 -11.55
CA GLY A 5 -19.26 -21.74 -12.13
C GLY A 5 -18.03 -21.61 -13.03
N LEU A 6 -18.05 -20.61 -13.91
CA LEU A 6 -16.93 -20.30 -14.80
C LEU A 6 -15.68 -19.94 -13.99
N ASN A 7 -14.51 -20.44 -14.40
CA ASN A 7 -13.24 -20.16 -13.72
C ASN A 7 -12.66 -18.79 -14.15
N ASN A 8 -13.31 -17.72 -13.66
CA ASN A 8 -12.94 -16.30 -13.71
C ASN A 8 -12.95 -15.58 -15.08
N TYR A 9 -12.50 -16.18 -16.19
CA TYR A 9 -12.46 -15.47 -17.47
C TYR A 9 -12.76 -16.33 -18.69
N MET A 10 -13.56 -15.77 -19.60
CA MET A 10 -13.90 -16.32 -20.89
C MET A 10 -13.77 -15.22 -21.95
N MET A 11 -12.89 -15.45 -22.92
CA MET A 11 -12.76 -14.62 -24.11
C MET A 11 -13.67 -15.15 -25.21
N TYR A 12 -14.45 -14.26 -25.82
CA TYR A 12 -15.26 -14.55 -27.01
C TYR A 12 -14.78 -13.68 -28.17
N THR A 13 -14.47 -14.32 -29.30
CA THR A 13 -14.04 -13.65 -30.53
C THR A 13 -14.93 -14.10 -31.68
N GLY A 14 -15.58 -13.12 -32.34
CA GLY A 14 -16.55 -13.33 -33.42
C GLY A 14 -16.08 -12.96 -34.83
N SER A 15 -14.80 -12.61 -35.00
CA SER A 15 -14.29 -11.99 -36.25
C SER A 15 -14.05 -12.97 -37.41
N GLN A 16 -13.72 -14.24 -37.13
CA GLN A 16 -13.55 -15.31 -38.13
C GLN A 16 -14.30 -16.58 -37.73
N GLY A 17 -15.56 -16.43 -37.30
CA GLY A 17 -16.39 -17.51 -36.75
C GLY A 17 -16.60 -17.38 -35.25
N ILE A 18 -17.08 -18.45 -34.60
CA ILE A 18 -17.32 -18.47 -33.14
C ILE A 18 -16.13 -19.11 -32.45
N TYR A 19 -15.34 -18.31 -31.73
CA TYR A 19 -14.24 -18.79 -30.91
C TYR A 19 -14.42 -18.37 -29.46
N THR A 20 -14.33 -19.35 -28.56
CA THR A 20 -14.40 -19.14 -27.11
C THR A 20 -13.18 -19.75 -26.43
N HIS A 21 -12.54 -18.98 -25.56
CA HIS A 21 -11.38 -19.44 -24.80
C HIS A 21 -11.57 -19.11 -23.33
N THR A 22 -11.60 -20.13 -22.48
CA THR A 22 -11.73 -19.97 -21.02
C THR A 22 -10.37 -20.19 -20.38
N VAL A 23 -9.92 -19.22 -19.60
CA VAL A 23 -8.65 -19.29 -18.86
C VAL A 23 -8.84 -18.86 -17.43
N SER A 24 -8.11 -19.51 -16.54
CA SER A 24 -8.09 -19.16 -15.13
C SER A 24 -6.98 -18.14 -14.91
N TYR A 25 -7.35 -16.90 -14.61
CA TYR A 25 -6.36 -15.92 -14.16
C TYR A 25 -6.01 -16.17 -12.70
N GLU A 26 -4.71 -16.16 -12.42
CA GLU A 26 -4.20 -16.27 -11.07
C GLU A 26 -4.35 -14.93 -10.34
N LYS A 27 -4.62 -15.02 -9.03
CA LYS A 27 -4.69 -13.86 -8.16
C LYS A 27 -3.27 -13.50 -7.73
N ASP A 28 -2.89 -12.25 -7.94
CA ASP A 28 -1.63 -11.72 -7.44
C ASP A 28 -1.71 -11.51 -5.91
N ASP A 29 -0.88 -12.20 -5.15
CA ASP A 29 -0.79 -12.09 -3.69
C ASP A 29 -0.33 -10.70 -3.22
N ALA A 30 0.37 -9.95 -4.06
CA ALA A 30 0.81 -8.59 -3.79
C ALA A 30 -0.19 -7.52 -4.24
N CYS A 31 -1.37 -7.91 -4.78
CA CYS A 31 -2.37 -6.94 -5.24
C CYS A 31 -2.81 -6.00 -4.11
N PRO A 32 -2.66 -4.66 -4.26
CA PRO A 32 -3.05 -3.69 -3.23
C PRO A 32 -4.56 -3.48 -3.09
N VAL A 33 -5.37 -4.10 -3.96
CA VAL A 33 -6.84 -4.01 -3.92
C VAL A 33 -7.44 -5.25 -3.26
N CYS A 34 -7.14 -6.44 -3.78
CA CYS A 34 -7.83 -7.68 -3.38
C CYS A 34 -6.98 -8.63 -2.52
N SER A 35 -5.71 -8.30 -2.24
CA SER A 35 -4.78 -9.14 -1.47
C SER A 35 -4.28 -8.44 -0.21
N ALA A 36 -3.21 -8.97 0.40
CA ALA A 36 -2.63 -8.42 1.64
C ALA A 36 -1.96 -7.05 1.44
N GLY A 37 -1.73 -6.66 0.19
CA GLY A 37 -1.12 -5.39 -0.18
C GLY A 37 0.40 -5.43 -0.30
N VAL A 38 0.93 -4.36 -0.86
CA VAL A 38 2.36 -4.27 -1.24
C VAL A 38 3.19 -3.98 0.01
N LEU A 39 4.30 -4.71 0.18
CA LEU A 39 5.22 -4.49 1.29
C LEU A 39 6.14 -3.31 0.98
N LEU A 40 6.19 -2.34 1.89
CA LEU A 40 7.08 -1.19 1.87
C LEU A 40 8.02 -1.26 3.07
N HIS A 41 9.31 -1.11 2.82
CA HIS A 41 10.32 -1.03 3.86
C HIS A 41 10.70 0.43 4.11
N ALA A 42 10.65 0.84 5.37
CA ALA A 42 11.04 2.18 5.79
C ALA A 42 11.96 2.07 7.01
N PRO A 43 12.95 2.96 7.17
CA PRO A 43 13.75 2.98 8.38
C PRO A 43 12.91 3.55 9.54
N ALA A 44 13.21 3.12 10.78
CA ALA A 44 12.43 3.48 11.97
C ALA A 44 12.44 4.99 12.28
N ASP A 45 13.47 5.71 11.85
CA ASP A 45 13.62 7.15 12.01
C ASP A 45 12.88 7.96 10.93
N ALA A 46 12.28 7.29 9.93
CA ALA A 46 11.58 7.96 8.84
C ALA A 46 10.41 8.84 9.33
N THR A 47 10.30 10.02 8.74
CA THR A 47 9.15 10.89 8.95
C THR A 47 7.94 10.39 8.17
N LEU A 48 6.74 10.80 8.61
CA LEU A 48 5.52 10.49 7.86
C LEU A 48 5.58 11.04 6.44
N GLN A 49 6.20 12.20 6.23
CA GLN A 49 6.43 12.76 4.91
C GLN A 49 7.23 11.79 4.02
N GLN A 50 8.35 11.26 4.49
CA GLN A 50 9.17 10.31 3.73
C GLN A 50 8.38 9.03 3.41
N VAL A 51 7.69 8.46 4.41
CA VAL A 51 6.84 7.28 4.21
C VAL A 51 5.76 7.56 3.17
N SER A 52 5.12 8.73 3.22
CA SER A 52 4.08 9.11 2.25
C SER A 52 4.63 9.22 0.82
N VAL A 53 5.83 9.79 0.64
CA VAL A 53 6.50 9.88 -0.66
C VAL A 53 6.82 8.49 -1.19
N TRP A 54 7.38 7.60 -0.37
CA TRP A 54 7.68 6.23 -0.81
C TRP A 54 6.42 5.43 -1.15
N VAL A 55 5.32 5.62 -0.41
CA VAL A 55 4.02 5.03 -0.76
C VAL A 55 3.53 5.54 -2.11
N ILE A 56 3.68 6.85 -2.38
CA ILE A 56 3.32 7.45 -3.67
C ILE A 56 4.17 6.85 -4.79
N ASP A 57 5.49 6.83 -4.64
CA ASP A 57 6.41 6.28 -5.65
C ASP A 57 6.12 4.81 -5.93
N LEU A 58 5.84 4.02 -4.88
CA LEU A 58 5.43 2.64 -5.00
C LEU A 58 4.14 2.52 -5.82
N ILE A 59 3.14 3.35 -5.58
CA ILE A 59 1.88 3.32 -6.34
C ILE A 59 2.08 3.80 -7.79
N LEU A 60 2.89 4.84 -8.00
CA LEU A 60 3.18 5.39 -9.33
C LEU A 60 3.96 4.42 -10.21
N SER A 61 4.89 3.66 -9.62
CA SER A 61 5.62 2.61 -10.34
C SER A 61 4.73 1.43 -10.78
N HIS A 62 3.55 1.25 -10.18
CA HIS A 62 2.62 0.21 -10.62
C HIS A 62 1.88 0.65 -11.88
N PRO A 63 2.03 -0.05 -13.02
CA PRO A 63 1.53 0.41 -14.32
C PRO A 63 -0.01 0.56 -14.38
N GLN A 64 -0.74 -0.15 -13.53
CA GLN A 64 -2.21 -0.10 -13.47
C GLN A 64 -2.74 0.88 -12.41
N LEU A 65 -1.95 1.19 -11.37
CA LEU A 65 -2.40 2.00 -10.22
C LEU A 65 -1.90 3.43 -10.27
N GLY A 66 -0.72 3.66 -10.86
CA GLY A 66 -0.12 4.99 -10.96
C GLY A 66 -0.97 6.00 -11.75
N ARG A 67 -1.83 5.52 -12.65
CA ARG A 67 -2.77 6.38 -13.40
C ARG A 67 -4.04 6.73 -12.60
N LEU A 68 -4.35 5.99 -11.53
CA LEU A 68 -5.58 6.12 -10.76
C LEU A 68 -5.45 7.02 -9.52
N VAL A 69 -4.23 7.36 -9.13
CA VAL A 69 -3.95 8.16 -7.92
C VAL A 69 -3.44 9.54 -8.32
N ALA A 70 -3.90 10.58 -7.61
CA ALA A 70 -3.50 11.96 -7.85
C ALA A 70 -3.00 12.64 -6.57
N HIS A 71 -3.75 12.52 -5.49
CA HIS A 71 -3.50 13.11 -4.17
C HIS A 71 -3.83 12.10 -3.08
N PRO A 72 -2.95 11.11 -2.83
CA PRO A 72 -3.22 10.07 -1.86
C PRO A 72 -3.20 10.60 -0.43
N SER A 73 -4.12 10.07 0.36
CA SER A 73 -4.24 10.23 1.80
C SER A 73 -3.87 8.92 2.48
N VAL A 74 -3.15 8.97 3.58
CA VAL A 74 -2.65 7.77 4.29
C VAL A 74 -3.31 7.69 5.66
N SER A 75 -3.82 6.50 5.97
CA SER A 75 -4.53 6.21 7.21
C SER A 75 -4.10 4.86 7.78
N TYR A 76 -4.16 4.73 9.09
CA TYR A 76 -3.95 3.47 9.80
C TYR A 76 -5.25 3.09 10.50
N GLY A 77 -5.85 1.96 10.11
CA GLY A 77 -7.17 1.55 10.63
C GLY A 77 -8.22 2.66 10.43
N ALA A 78 -8.76 3.16 11.54
CA ALA A 78 -9.71 4.29 11.55
C ALA A 78 -9.04 5.67 11.69
N THR A 79 -7.74 5.71 11.98
CA THR A 79 -7.02 6.95 12.31
C THR A 79 -6.35 7.53 11.07
N PRO A 80 -6.70 8.76 10.63
CA PRO A 80 -6.02 9.40 9.52
C PRO A 80 -4.65 9.90 9.96
N LEU A 81 -3.58 9.40 9.35
CA LEU A 81 -2.22 9.90 9.59
C LEU A 81 -2.01 11.20 8.82
N TYR A 82 -2.44 11.21 7.57
CA TYR A 82 -2.44 12.36 6.68
C TYR A 82 -3.64 12.29 5.74
N MET A 83 -4.48 13.33 5.74
CA MET A 83 -5.66 13.38 4.88
C MET A 83 -5.69 14.71 4.12
N ARG A 84 -5.78 14.65 2.79
CA ARG A 84 -5.99 15.83 1.95
C ARG A 84 -7.45 16.27 2.01
N GLY A 85 -7.70 17.57 2.06
CA GLY A 85 -9.05 18.14 2.11
C GLY A 85 -9.46 18.62 3.50
N VAL A 86 -10.58 18.11 4.03
CA VAL A 86 -11.24 18.67 5.23
C VAL A 86 -10.41 18.61 6.52
N LEU A 87 -9.53 17.62 6.66
CA LEU A 87 -8.66 17.44 7.83
C LEU A 87 -7.19 17.72 7.51
N GLU A 88 -6.91 18.45 6.44
CA GLU A 88 -5.53 18.73 6.03
C GLU A 88 -4.83 19.61 7.05
N GLU A 89 -5.51 20.63 7.60
CA GLU A 89 -4.92 21.56 8.57
C GLU A 89 -4.50 20.86 9.87
N ASP A 90 -5.34 19.94 10.36
CA ASP A 90 -5.08 19.16 11.58
C ASP A 90 -4.02 18.06 11.38
N THR A 91 -3.96 17.46 10.19
CA THR A 91 -3.04 16.35 9.92
C THR A 91 -1.70 16.78 9.31
N ARG A 92 -1.59 18.02 8.80
CA ARG A 92 -0.33 18.61 8.32
C ARG A 92 0.82 18.57 9.34
N PRO A 93 0.64 18.88 10.64
CA PRO A 93 1.73 18.79 11.62
C PRO A 93 2.22 17.36 11.88
N ASN A 94 1.49 16.33 11.42
CA ASN A 94 1.96 14.94 11.54
C ASN A 94 3.03 14.60 10.49
N LEU A 95 3.14 15.36 9.39
CA LEU A 95 4.12 15.10 8.33
C LEU A 95 5.57 15.18 8.82
N SER A 96 5.85 16.09 9.77
CA SER A 96 7.18 16.28 10.35
C SER A 96 7.50 15.32 11.50
N LYS A 97 6.50 14.59 12.00
CA LYS A 97 6.68 13.61 13.07
C LYS A 97 7.17 12.28 12.51
N ARG A 98 7.78 11.46 13.37
CA ARG A 98 8.23 10.12 13.03
C ARG A 98 7.04 9.19 12.80
N ALA A 99 7.12 8.37 11.77
CA ALA A 99 6.06 7.41 11.46
C ALA A 99 5.86 6.40 12.59
N ALA A 100 6.94 5.95 13.24
CA ALA A 100 6.89 5.01 14.36
C ALA A 100 6.07 5.55 15.54
N GLU A 101 6.29 6.82 15.91
CA GLU A 101 5.57 7.47 17.03
C GLU A 101 4.08 7.62 16.73
N LEU A 102 3.73 8.03 15.50
CA LEU A 102 2.34 8.18 15.08
C LEU A 102 1.60 6.84 15.01
N LEU A 103 2.27 5.80 14.54
CA LEU A 103 1.71 4.46 14.48
C LEU A 103 1.53 3.87 15.87
N ALA A 104 2.51 4.03 16.76
CA ALA A 104 2.38 3.64 18.17
C ALA A 104 1.23 4.38 18.87
N ALA A 105 1.12 5.71 18.65
CA ALA A 105 0.02 6.51 19.19
C ALA A 105 -1.36 6.08 18.63
N ALA A 106 -1.40 5.57 17.41
CA ALA A 106 -2.60 5.03 16.78
C ALA A 106 -2.92 3.58 17.19
N GLY A 107 -2.12 2.97 18.09
CA GLY A 107 -2.32 1.63 18.61
C GLY A 107 -1.75 0.50 17.74
N ALA A 108 -0.87 0.82 16.78
CA ALA A 108 -0.13 -0.20 16.04
C ALA A 108 0.98 -0.80 16.91
N ASP A 109 1.16 -2.12 16.84
CA ASP A 109 2.34 -2.77 17.42
C ASP A 109 3.53 -2.52 16.50
N VAL A 110 4.29 -1.46 16.80
CA VAL A 110 5.46 -1.05 16.02
C VAL A 110 6.72 -1.49 16.77
N SER A 111 6.96 -2.79 16.78
CA SER A 111 8.23 -3.34 17.25
C SER A 111 9.28 -3.15 16.15
N GLU A 112 10.46 -2.59 16.47
CA GLU A 112 11.56 -2.45 15.50
C GLU A 112 11.97 -3.83 14.97
N GLY A 113 11.81 -4.08 13.66
CA GLY A 113 12.02 -5.40 13.05
C GLY A 113 10.83 -6.36 13.10
N GLY A 114 9.73 -5.95 13.74
CA GLY A 114 8.50 -6.71 13.97
C GLY A 114 7.56 -6.82 12.76
N GLN A 115 6.30 -7.16 13.06
CA GLN A 115 5.25 -7.47 12.09
C GLN A 115 4.93 -6.25 11.19
N ALA A 116 4.65 -6.49 9.91
CA ALA A 116 4.30 -5.41 8.99
C ALA A 116 2.92 -4.82 9.34
N VAL A 117 2.86 -3.49 9.43
CA VAL A 117 1.67 -2.71 9.78
C VAL A 117 0.90 -2.37 8.51
N GLN A 118 -0.40 -2.66 8.48
CA GLN A 118 -1.23 -2.36 7.31
C GLN A 118 -1.68 -0.89 7.29
N LEU A 119 -1.17 -0.13 6.34
CA LEU A 119 -1.62 1.21 5.96
C LEU A 119 -2.68 1.15 4.88
N THR A 120 -3.61 2.09 4.93
CA THR A 120 -4.67 2.28 3.95
C THR A 120 -4.47 3.61 3.24
N VAL A 121 -4.40 3.54 1.91
CA VAL A 121 -4.22 4.70 1.03
C VAL A 121 -5.53 4.98 0.32
N ASN A 122 -6.01 6.21 0.46
CA ASN A 122 -7.27 6.70 -0.10
C ASN A 122 -7.03 7.84 -1.08
N ASP A 123 -7.82 7.92 -2.13
CA ASP A 123 -7.80 9.03 -3.09
C ASP A 123 -9.22 9.22 -3.64
N LYS A 124 -9.57 10.44 -4.04
CA LYS A 124 -10.88 10.75 -4.64
C LYS A 124 -11.12 10.00 -5.96
N LYS A 125 -10.08 9.69 -6.71
CA LYS A 125 -10.15 8.97 -7.99
C LYS A 125 -10.17 7.44 -7.82
N LEU A 126 -9.85 6.93 -6.63
CA LEU A 126 -9.88 5.50 -6.35
C LEU A 126 -11.31 5.05 -6.02
N SER A 127 -11.76 3.98 -6.68
CA SER A 127 -13.03 3.33 -6.37
C SER A 127 -12.98 2.47 -5.10
N ALA A 128 -11.77 2.11 -4.65
CA ALA A 128 -11.52 1.34 -3.44
C ALA A 128 -10.19 1.77 -2.79
N PRO A 129 -10.08 1.69 -1.44
CA PRO A 129 -8.83 1.95 -0.74
C PRO A 129 -7.73 0.95 -1.14
N LEU A 130 -6.51 1.44 -1.29
CA LEU A 130 -5.33 0.59 -1.50
C LEU A 130 -4.68 0.21 -0.18
N ARG A 131 -4.17 -1.01 -0.09
CA ARG A 131 -3.49 -1.55 1.09
C ARG A 131 -1.99 -1.61 0.87
N VAL A 132 -1.25 -1.03 1.80
CA VAL A 132 0.22 -1.05 1.82
C VAL A 132 0.67 -1.55 3.18
N ARG A 133 1.57 -2.53 3.22
CA ARG A 133 2.13 -3.06 4.46
C ARG A 133 3.46 -2.38 4.73
N LEU A 134 3.55 -1.59 5.78
CA LEU A 134 4.78 -0.93 6.21
C LEU A 134 5.56 -1.84 7.16
N ARG A 135 6.82 -2.11 6.85
CA ARG A 135 7.76 -2.76 7.77
C ARG A 135 8.88 -1.81 8.10
N LEU A 136 9.05 -1.50 9.40
CA LEU A 136 10.16 -0.69 9.85
C LEU A 136 11.44 -1.53 10.00
N SER A 137 12.53 -1.14 9.34
CA SER A 137 13.87 -1.61 9.71
C SER A 137 14.37 -0.82 10.91
N GLY A 138 14.75 -1.53 11.96
CA GLY A 138 15.58 -0.94 13.01
C GLY A 138 16.89 -0.46 12.38
N GLY A 139 17.12 0.85 12.44
CA GLY A 139 18.40 1.43 12.09
C GLY A 139 19.42 1.00 13.13
N GLY A 140 20.17 -0.05 12.85
CA GLY A 140 21.37 -0.35 13.62
C GLY A 140 22.32 0.84 13.51
N ALA A 141 22.54 1.52 14.62
CA ALA A 141 23.71 2.36 14.82
C ALA A 141 24.97 1.48 14.63
N GLY A 142 25.53 1.48 13.43
CA GLY A 142 26.84 0.93 13.11
C GLY A 142 27.88 2.03 13.12
N GLY A 143 28.33 2.43 14.32
CA GLY A 143 29.57 3.17 14.47
C GLY A 143 30.73 2.21 14.74
N GLY A 144 31.83 2.34 13.98
CA GLY A 144 33.18 2.04 14.47
C GLY A 144 34.00 0.97 13.73
N GLY A 145 35.20 1.38 13.28
CA GLY A 145 36.41 0.56 13.05
C GLY A 145 36.48 -0.08 11.66
N GLY A 146 37.46 0.17 10.80
CA GLY A 146 38.90 0.21 11.06
C GLY A 146 39.49 -1.20 10.87
N GLU A 147 40.37 -1.35 9.86
CA GLU A 147 41.30 -2.47 9.62
C GLU A 147 40.68 -3.82 9.16
N GLN A 148 41.11 -4.50 8.08
CA GLN A 148 42.37 -4.54 7.31
C GLN A 148 42.10 -4.69 5.81
#